data_AF-A0A813KNI4-F1
#
_entry.id   AF-A0A813KNI4-F1
#
_cell.length_a   1.000
_cell.length_b   1.000
_cell.length_c   1.000
_cell.angle_alpha   90.00
_cell.angle_beta   90.00
_cell.angle_gamma   90.00
#
_symmetry.space_group_name_H-M   'P 1'
#
loop_
_entity.id
_entity.type
_entity.pdbx_description
1 polymer ?
#
loop_
_entity_poly.entity_id
_entity_poly.type
_entity_poly.pdbx_seq_one_letter_code
_entity_poly.pdbx_strand_id
1 'polypeptide(L)'
;MVLPGCPQAFAGSWSAGLFPGGGASSSRLVIRQALESGPEGTIKPGKLWKGSTLREREVSDYNDPLEWPRETCEVMVDAMSVTRWYWKKAKKADQELVLTHDLFAYWPIRVFNMIKLLSKEYGKEKPPSPWAPVVAVFDLPNAEQTWSGLQVKKWKNLSRQGPRYVNGVTLAWSQTFVDMSASGKMRCDREILYMLESLTRDFPRRQVLVTGCKYLAADAKRFCTVRSPQWLEQEILARHGQEGAAAVKAMEGGPEGVEEALKGLPQKVKAAWTAT
;
A
#
# COMPACT_ATOMS: atom_id res chain seq x y z
N MET A 1 -32.38 25.93 -44.21
CA MET A 1 -31.30 24.95 -43.96
C MET A 1 -31.59 24.28 -42.64
N VAL A 2 -31.86 22.98 -42.70
CA VAL A 2 -32.32 22.15 -41.58
C VAL A 2 -31.08 21.58 -40.90
N LEU A 3 -30.93 21.80 -39.60
CA LEU A 3 -29.97 21.06 -38.76
C LEU A 3 -30.69 19.84 -38.18
N PRO A 4 -30.19 18.60 -38.38
CA PRO A 4 -30.67 17.46 -37.64
C PRO A 4 -29.68 17.03 -36.55
N GLY A 5 -30.24 16.71 -35.38
CA GLY A 5 -29.95 15.44 -34.72
C GLY A 5 -28.80 15.40 -33.72
N CYS A 6 -29.15 15.59 -32.45
CA CYS A 6 -28.49 14.92 -31.34
C CYS A 6 -28.92 13.43 -31.33
N PRO A 7 -28.03 12.48 -30.96
CA PRO A 7 -28.50 11.33 -30.20
C PRO A 7 -27.68 11.04 -28.94
N GLN A 8 -28.41 10.47 -27.98
CA GLN A 8 -28.07 10.14 -26.61
C GLN A 8 -27.10 8.95 -26.46
N ALA A 9 -26.44 8.96 -25.29
CA ALA A 9 -26.00 7.87 -24.41
C ALA A 9 -25.89 6.43 -24.95
N PHE A 10 -24.71 5.82 -24.69
CA PHE A 10 -24.58 4.38 -24.52
C PHE A 10 -23.88 4.05 -23.20
N ALA A 11 -24.65 3.41 -22.30
CA ALA A 11 -24.15 2.72 -21.13
C ALA A 11 -23.58 1.36 -21.56
N GLY A 12 -22.28 1.15 -21.37
CA GLY A 12 -21.60 -0.12 -21.65
C GLY A 12 -21.61 -1.04 -20.43
N SER A 13 -22.55 -1.98 -20.42
CA SER A 13 -22.56 -3.18 -19.58
C SER A 13 -21.42 -4.11 -20.00
N TRP A 14 -20.46 -4.39 -19.10
CA TRP A 14 -19.50 -5.48 -19.28
C TRP A 14 -20.09 -6.77 -18.70
N SER A 15 -20.75 -7.53 -19.57
CA SER A 15 -21.29 -8.85 -19.31
C SER A 15 -20.16 -9.86 -19.15
N ALA A 16 -20.28 -10.71 -18.11
CA ALA A 16 -19.39 -11.83 -17.85
C ALA A 16 -19.45 -12.86 -18.99
N GLY A 17 -18.31 -13.07 -19.65
CA GLY A 17 -18.10 -14.16 -20.60
C GLY A 17 -17.64 -15.42 -19.87
N LEU A 18 -18.53 -16.42 -19.85
CA LEU A 18 -18.25 -17.82 -19.53
C LEU A 18 -17.20 -18.40 -20.49
N PHE A 19 -16.13 -18.99 -19.96
CA PHE A 19 -15.30 -19.95 -20.71
C PHE A 19 -15.65 -21.37 -20.26
N PRO A 20 -15.85 -22.33 -21.20
CA PRO A 20 -16.16 -23.71 -20.88
C PRO A 20 -14.90 -24.46 -20.44
N GLY A 21 -15.11 -25.49 -19.63
CA GLY A 21 -14.07 -26.27 -18.99
C GLY A 21 -13.21 -27.11 -19.94
N GLY A 22 -12.04 -27.48 -19.42
CA GLY A 22 -11.19 -28.52 -19.99
C GLY A 22 -9.82 -28.57 -19.30
N GLY A 23 -9.53 -29.69 -18.64
CA GLY A 23 -8.16 -30.17 -18.44
C GLY A 23 -7.44 -29.68 -17.19
N ALA A 24 -7.60 -30.41 -16.09
CA ALA A 24 -6.68 -30.37 -14.97
C ALA A 24 -5.27 -30.83 -15.42
N SER A 25 -4.32 -29.90 -15.47
CA SER A 25 -2.89 -30.21 -15.48
C SER A 25 -2.21 -29.45 -14.36
N SER A 26 -2.00 -30.17 -13.27
CA SER A 26 -1.35 -29.73 -12.04
C SER A 26 0.15 -29.58 -12.29
N SER A 27 0.60 -28.36 -12.60
CA SER A 27 2.01 -27.99 -12.49
C SER A 27 2.25 -27.27 -11.17
N ARG A 28 2.20 -28.03 -10.07
CA ARG A 28 2.79 -27.61 -8.79
C ARG A 28 4.30 -27.74 -8.91
N LEU A 29 4.99 -26.62 -9.10
CA LEU A 29 6.43 -26.57 -8.89
C LEU A 29 6.69 -26.65 -7.38
N VAL A 30 6.78 -27.87 -6.87
CA VAL A 30 7.20 -28.15 -5.49
C VAL A 30 8.73 -28.12 -5.48
N ILE A 31 9.31 -27.08 -4.89
CA ILE A 31 10.74 -27.09 -4.54
C ILE A 31 10.90 -28.03 -3.33
N ARG A 32 11.14 -29.31 -3.60
CA ARG A 32 11.67 -30.26 -2.61
C ARG A 32 13.18 -30.05 -2.54
N GLN A 33 13.66 -29.49 -1.44
CA GLN A 33 15.07 -29.61 -1.05
C GLN A 33 15.34 -31.07 -0.68
N ALA A 34 16.23 -31.71 -1.44
CA ALA A 34 16.77 -33.02 -1.13
C ALA A 34 17.70 -32.91 0.09
N LEU A 35 17.33 -33.60 1.16
CA LEU A 35 18.22 -34.02 2.22
C LEU A 35 18.83 -35.36 1.77
N GLU A 36 20.04 -35.30 1.22
CA GLU A 36 20.91 -36.47 1.13
C GLU A 36 22.24 -36.13 1.80
N SER A 37 22.46 -36.80 2.91
CA SER A 37 23.69 -36.86 3.68
C SER A 37 24.72 -37.75 2.96
N GLY A 38 25.89 -37.19 2.67
CA GLY A 38 27.10 -37.92 2.30
C GLY A 38 28.32 -37.03 2.55
N PRO A 39 29.37 -37.51 3.24
CA PRO A 39 30.49 -36.69 3.68
C PRO A 39 31.56 -36.55 2.58
N GLU A 40 32.38 -35.51 2.71
CA GLU A 40 33.59 -35.24 1.93
C GLU A 40 33.39 -34.69 0.50
N GLY A 41 33.50 -33.37 0.39
CA GLY A 41 33.60 -32.67 -0.89
C GLY A 41 33.82 -31.18 -0.66
N THR A 42 35.08 -30.78 -0.63
CA THR A 42 35.54 -29.39 -0.46
C THR A 42 34.98 -28.49 -1.57
N ILE A 43 33.90 -27.75 -1.29
CA ILE A 43 33.36 -26.75 -2.23
C ILE A 43 34.20 -25.47 -2.10
N LYS A 44 34.96 -25.17 -3.17
CA LYS A 44 35.66 -23.90 -3.33
C LYS A 44 34.64 -22.74 -3.37
N PRO A 45 34.87 -21.62 -2.66
CA PRO A 45 33.96 -20.48 -2.70
C PRO A 45 33.99 -19.85 -4.10
N GLY A 46 32.89 -20.02 -4.82
CA GLY A 46 32.61 -19.31 -6.08
C GLY A 46 32.63 -17.81 -5.84
N LYS A 47 33.38 -17.12 -6.71
CA LYS A 47 33.67 -15.68 -6.72
C LYS A 47 32.46 -14.83 -6.33
N LEU A 48 32.57 -14.22 -5.15
CA LEU A 48 31.82 -13.03 -4.75
C LEU A 48 32.03 -11.96 -5.83
N TRP A 49 30.95 -11.45 -6.43
CA TRP A 49 31.01 -10.24 -7.25
C TRP A 49 31.51 -9.09 -6.38
N LYS A 50 32.79 -8.73 -6.53
CA LYS A 50 33.38 -7.50 -6.04
C LYS A 50 33.08 -6.39 -7.06
N GLY A 51 32.23 -5.46 -6.67
CA GLY A 51 31.89 -4.25 -7.41
C GLY A 51 30.47 -3.85 -7.01
N SER A 52 30.21 -2.84 -6.19
CA SER A 52 30.92 -1.59 -5.94
C SER A 52 30.84 -1.25 -4.45
N THR A 53 31.84 -0.52 -3.96
CA THR A 53 31.79 0.16 -2.66
C THR A 53 30.52 1.00 -2.59
N LEU A 54 29.53 0.51 -1.83
CA LEU A 54 28.41 1.29 -1.32
C LEU A 54 29.04 2.45 -0.55
N ARG A 55 29.21 3.60 -1.21
CA ARG A 55 29.29 4.87 -0.51
C ARG A 55 28.11 4.87 0.45
N GLU A 56 28.40 5.08 1.73
CA GLU A 56 27.44 5.55 2.70
C GLU A 56 26.69 6.70 2.04
N ARG A 57 25.53 6.41 1.45
CA ARG A 57 24.58 7.46 1.09
C ARG A 57 24.25 8.08 2.43
N GLU A 58 24.72 9.31 2.62
CA GLU A 58 24.29 10.20 3.69
C GLU A 58 22.82 9.93 3.97
N VAL A 59 22.51 9.74 5.24
CA VAL A 59 21.14 9.54 5.69
C VAL A 59 20.40 10.83 5.37
N SER A 60 19.83 10.93 4.16
CA SER A 60 18.81 11.93 3.83
C SER A 60 17.82 11.90 4.98
N ASP A 61 17.55 13.08 5.56
CA ASP A 61 16.52 13.20 6.56
C ASP A 61 15.25 12.68 5.91
N TYR A 62 14.56 11.74 6.58
CA TYR A 62 13.30 11.19 6.07
C TYR A 62 12.20 12.26 5.96
N ASN A 63 12.47 13.49 6.39
CA ASN A 63 11.64 14.67 6.27
C ASN A 63 12.10 15.67 5.20
N ASP A 64 13.20 15.40 4.50
CA ASP A 64 13.67 16.29 3.43
C ASP A 64 12.64 16.38 2.29
N PRO A 65 12.54 17.55 1.63
CA PRO A 65 11.80 17.68 0.38
C PRO A 65 12.21 16.60 -0.64
N LEU A 66 11.29 16.22 -1.53
CA LEU A 66 11.66 15.35 -2.65
C LEU A 66 12.57 16.10 -3.62
N GLU A 67 13.65 15.43 -4.03
CA GLU A 67 14.61 15.92 -5.04
C GLU A 67 13.99 16.02 -6.44
N TRP A 68 12.87 15.34 -6.67
CA TRP A 68 12.23 15.23 -7.97
C TRP A 68 10.88 15.96 -8.03
N PRO A 69 10.44 16.38 -9.24
CA PRO A 69 9.08 16.83 -9.47
C PRO A 69 8.07 15.74 -9.14
N ARG A 70 6.99 16.10 -8.43
CA ARG A 70 5.96 15.15 -7.94
C ARG A 70 5.25 14.44 -9.08
N GLU A 71 5.01 15.15 -10.18
CA GLU A 71 4.42 14.61 -11.40
C GLU A 71 5.20 13.41 -11.98
N THR A 72 6.51 13.33 -11.73
CA THR A 72 7.37 12.22 -12.17
C THR A 72 7.51 11.10 -11.14
N CYS A 73 6.94 11.28 -9.95
CA CYS A 73 7.09 10.37 -8.81
C CYS A 73 5.83 9.54 -8.57
N GLU A 74 6.01 8.36 -7.98
CA GLU A 74 4.95 7.52 -7.45
C GLU A 74 5.17 7.34 -5.95
N VAL A 75 4.09 7.26 -5.17
CA VAL A 75 4.11 7.17 -3.71
C VAL A 75 3.45 5.88 -3.26
N MET A 76 4.19 5.09 -2.48
CA MET A 76 3.68 3.92 -1.78
C MET A 76 3.65 4.20 -0.28
N VAL A 77 2.55 3.88 0.38
CA VAL A 77 2.32 4.20 1.80
C VAL A 77 2.10 2.91 2.58
N ASP A 78 2.98 2.64 3.55
CA ASP A 78 2.77 1.67 4.62
C ASP A 78 1.71 2.22 5.57
N ALA A 79 0.44 1.91 5.28
CA ALA A 79 -0.71 2.51 5.94
C ALA A 79 -0.71 2.27 7.45
N MET A 80 -0.29 1.08 7.89
CA MET A 80 -0.28 0.72 9.30
C MET A 80 0.81 1.47 10.08
N SER A 81 1.95 1.74 9.44
CA SER A 81 2.97 2.59 10.06
C SER A 81 2.50 4.05 10.24
N VAL A 82 1.75 4.58 9.26
CA VAL A 82 1.14 5.92 9.33
C VAL A 82 0.07 5.96 10.42
N THR A 83 -0.83 4.99 10.45
CA THR A 83 -1.84 4.85 11.51
C THR A 83 -1.20 4.83 12.90
N ARG A 84 -0.18 3.98 13.11
CA ARG A 84 0.52 3.87 14.40
C ARG A 84 1.22 5.18 14.79
N TRP A 85 1.68 5.98 13.83
CA TRP A 85 2.30 7.28 14.11
C TRP A 85 1.26 8.29 14.61
N TYR A 86 0.14 8.45 13.90
CA TYR A 86 -0.95 9.34 14.32
C TYR A 86 -1.61 8.88 15.62
N TRP A 87 -1.78 7.57 15.82
CA TRP A 87 -2.28 7.03 17.09
C TRP A 87 -1.38 7.46 18.26
N LYS A 88 -0.05 7.37 18.10
CA LYS A 88 0.90 7.84 19.12
C LYS A 88 0.82 9.36 19.32
N LYS A 89 0.61 10.13 18.25
CA LYS A 89 0.42 11.59 18.31
C LYS A 89 -0.82 11.96 19.12
N ALA A 90 -1.96 11.35 18.79
CA ALA A 90 -3.24 11.58 19.47
C ALA A 90 -3.21 11.15 20.95
N LYS A 91 -2.59 9.99 21.26
CA LYS A 91 -2.41 9.55 22.65
C LYS A 91 -1.61 10.54 23.51
N LYS A 92 -0.64 11.25 22.93
CA LYS A 92 0.16 12.27 23.64
C LYS A 92 -0.62 13.57 23.87
N ALA A 93 -1.63 13.84 23.05
CA ALA A 93 -2.44 15.06 23.13
C ALA A 93 -3.62 14.94 24.12
N ASP A 94 -3.68 13.86 24.89
CA ASP A 94 -4.71 13.56 25.90
C ASP A 94 -6.16 13.66 25.38
N GLN A 95 -6.34 13.46 24.07
CA GLN A 95 -7.68 13.34 23.50
C GLN A 95 -8.24 11.99 23.96
N GLU A 96 -9.40 11.99 24.62
CA GLU A 96 -10.22 10.79 24.84
C GLU A 96 -10.54 10.18 23.47
N LEU A 97 -9.68 9.26 23.05
CA LEU A 97 -9.88 8.52 21.83
C LEU A 97 -11.05 7.55 22.08
N VAL A 98 -12.29 8.00 21.84
CA VAL A 98 -13.44 7.10 21.62
C VAL A 98 -13.12 6.05 20.52
N LEU A 99 -12.06 6.28 19.75
CA LEU A 99 -11.45 5.45 18.70
C LEU A 99 -10.56 4.29 19.21
N THR A 100 -10.54 3.97 20.50
CA THR A 100 -9.55 3.06 21.13
C THR A 100 -9.56 1.59 20.73
N HIS A 101 -10.52 1.08 19.95
CA HIS A 101 -10.71 -0.38 19.95
C HIS A 101 -10.08 -1.17 18.79
N ASP A 102 -9.67 -0.56 17.67
CA ASP A 102 -8.95 -1.32 16.63
C ASP A 102 -8.20 -0.45 15.59
N LEU A 103 -6.92 -0.75 15.34
CA LEU A 103 -6.13 -0.13 14.26
C LEU A 103 -6.67 -0.47 12.86
N PHE A 104 -7.48 -1.52 12.74
CA PHE A 104 -8.06 -2.01 11.49
C PHE A 104 -9.50 -1.53 11.26
N ALA A 105 -10.11 -0.84 12.23
CA ALA A 105 -11.42 -0.21 12.09
C ALA A 105 -11.28 1.31 11.97
N TYR A 106 -11.96 1.91 10.99
CA TYR A 106 -12.02 3.34 10.66
C TYR A 106 -10.70 4.04 10.30
N TRP A 107 -9.58 3.71 10.94
CA TRP A 107 -8.25 4.20 10.61
C TRP A 107 -7.86 4.04 9.13
N PRO A 108 -8.13 2.89 8.48
CA PRO A 108 -7.89 2.75 7.04
C PRO A 108 -8.62 3.81 6.20
N ILE A 109 -9.83 4.20 6.60
CA ILE A 109 -10.61 5.24 5.91
C ILE A 109 -9.90 6.59 6.03
N ARG A 110 -9.41 6.91 7.24
CA ARG A 110 -8.69 8.17 7.51
C ARG A 110 -7.41 8.26 6.68
N VAL A 111 -6.61 7.17 6.65
CA VAL A 111 -5.41 7.09 5.81
C VAL A 111 -5.77 7.27 4.34
N PHE A 112 -6.76 6.54 3.84
CA PHE A 112 -7.24 6.69 2.46
C PHE A 112 -7.68 8.12 2.13
N ASN A 113 -8.45 8.76 3.02
CA ASN A 113 -8.94 10.12 2.83
C ASN A 113 -7.80 11.15 2.75
N MET A 114 -6.73 10.94 3.51
CA MET A 114 -5.54 11.79 3.47
C MET A 114 -4.73 11.56 2.18
N ILE A 115 -4.36 10.31 1.89
CA ILE A 115 -3.43 10.03 0.78
C ILE A 115 -4.07 10.19 -0.60
N LYS A 116 -5.40 10.09 -0.74
CA LYS A 116 -6.06 10.35 -2.05
C LYS A 116 -5.78 11.76 -2.56
N LEU A 117 -5.47 12.71 -1.69
CA LEU A 117 -5.10 14.07 -2.08
C LEU A 117 -3.82 14.09 -2.92
N LEU A 118 -2.86 13.20 -2.63
CA LEU A 118 -1.63 13.06 -3.40
C LEU A 118 -1.88 12.69 -4.87
N SER A 119 -3.00 12.03 -5.18
CA SER A 119 -3.33 11.66 -6.56
C SER A 119 -3.54 12.88 -7.48
N LYS A 120 -3.78 14.07 -6.91
CA LYS A 120 -3.86 15.33 -7.64
C LYS A 120 -2.50 15.82 -8.15
N GLU A 121 -1.39 15.37 -7.56
CA GLU A 121 -0.05 15.88 -7.82
C GLU A 121 0.92 14.83 -8.38
N TYR A 122 0.79 13.58 -7.95
CA TYR A 122 1.80 12.55 -8.22
C TYR A 122 1.53 11.71 -9.47
N GLY A 123 2.59 11.41 -10.21
CA GLY A 123 2.60 10.45 -11.32
C GLY A 123 1.75 10.83 -12.52
N LYS A 124 1.73 12.13 -12.86
CA LYS A 124 1.14 12.65 -14.12
C LYS A 124 2.06 12.38 -15.33
N GLU A 125 3.37 12.32 -15.12
CA GLU A 125 4.41 12.13 -16.13
C GLU A 125 5.25 10.89 -15.82
N LYS A 126 4.63 9.72 -15.92
CA LYS A 126 5.27 8.44 -15.59
C LYS A 126 5.01 7.37 -16.65
N PRO A 127 5.87 6.35 -16.77
CA PRO A 127 5.58 5.20 -17.61
C PRO A 127 4.36 4.43 -17.09
N PRO A 128 3.60 3.74 -17.98
CA PRO A 128 2.44 2.94 -17.60
C PRO A 128 2.77 1.96 -16.48
N SER A 129 1.96 1.91 -15.43
CA SER A 129 2.16 1.07 -14.24
C SER A 129 0.96 0.15 -14.06
N PRO A 130 1.14 -1.09 -13.54
CA PRO A 130 0.00 -1.93 -13.14
C PRO A 130 -0.81 -1.30 -11.99
N TRP A 131 -0.28 -0.29 -11.30
CA TRP A 131 -0.89 0.38 -10.16
C TRP A 131 -1.00 1.90 -10.35
N ALA A 132 -1.90 2.51 -9.58
CA ALA A 132 -2.04 3.96 -9.51
C ALA A 132 -0.75 4.60 -8.99
N PRO A 133 -0.48 5.89 -9.28
CA PRO A 133 0.68 6.61 -8.74
C PRO A 133 0.75 6.59 -7.22
N VAL A 134 -0.41 6.55 -6.56
CA VAL A 134 -0.50 6.49 -5.11
C VAL A 134 -0.98 5.10 -4.73
N VAL A 135 -0.21 4.41 -3.91
CA VAL A 135 -0.50 3.05 -3.43
C VAL A 135 -0.57 3.06 -1.92
N ALA A 136 -1.62 2.49 -1.35
CA ALA A 136 -1.77 2.24 0.07
C ALA A 136 -1.68 0.74 0.32
N VAL A 137 -0.72 0.30 1.13
CA VAL A 137 -0.55 -1.11 1.49
C VAL A 137 -0.89 -1.30 2.96
N PHE A 138 -1.81 -2.22 3.25
CA PHE A 138 -2.28 -2.49 4.61
C PHE A 138 -1.82 -3.86 5.10
N ASP A 139 -1.53 -3.98 6.40
CA ASP A 139 -1.38 -5.28 7.08
C ASP A 139 -2.73 -6.01 7.10
N LEU A 140 -2.71 -7.31 7.38
CA LEU A 140 -3.91 -8.05 7.78
C LEU A 140 -4.07 -8.01 9.32
N PRO A 141 -5.30 -7.93 9.86
CA PRO A 141 -5.53 -8.09 11.28
C PRO A 141 -5.13 -9.49 11.74
N ASN A 142 -4.42 -9.57 12.87
CA ASN A 142 -4.10 -10.84 13.51
C ASN A 142 -5.33 -11.34 14.28
N ALA A 143 -5.79 -12.55 13.97
CA ALA A 143 -6.93 -13.20 14.64
C ALA A 143 -6.75 -13.34 16.15
N GLU A 144 -5.50 -13.41 16.64
CA GLU A 144 -5.19 -13.52 18.07
C GLU A 144 -5.23 -12.17 18.81
N GLN A 145 -5.23 -11.05 18.07
CA GLN A 145 -5.09 -9.69 18.63
C GLN A 145 -6.30 -8.79 18.38
N THR A 146 -7.16 -9.17 17.43
CA THR A 146 -8.39 -8.44 17.09
C THR A 146 -9.59 -8.99 17.85
N TRP A 147 -10.54 -8.11 18.13
CA TRP A 147 -11.76 -8.40 18.88
C TRP A 147 -12.86 -8.99 17.97
N SER A 148 -12.70 -8.89 16.64
CA SER A 148 -13.72 -9.26 15.65
C SER A 148 -13.21 -10.26 14.62
N GLY A 149 -13.56 -11.54 14.80
CA GLY A 149 -13.28 -12.58 13.79
C GLY A 149 -13.94 -12.30 12.43
N LEU A 150 -15.06 -11.57 12.43
CA LEU A 150 -15.72 -11.11 11.21
C LEU A 150 -14.85 -10.09 10.45
N GLN A 151 -14.22 -9.16 11.17
CA GLN A 151 -13.28 -8.21 10.57
C GLN A 151 -12.12 -8.97 9.90
N VAL A 152 -11.49 -9.92 10.58
CA VAL A 152 -10.41 -10.75 10.01
C VAL A 152 -10.84 -11.45 8.73
N LYS A 153 -12.04 -12.06 8.74
CA LYS A 153 -12.58 -12.74 7.56
C LYS A 153 -12.76 -11.77 6.39
N LYS A 154 -13.29 -10.58 6.64
CA LYS A 154 -13.50 -9.56 5.61
C LYS A 154 -12.18 -9.05 5.03
N TRP A 155 -11.18 -8.78 5.87
CA TRP A 155 -9.84 -8.38 5.44
C TRP A 155 -9.12 -9.45 4.63
N LYS A 156 -9.15 -10.72 5.08
CA LYS A 156 -8.63 -11.85 4.31
C LYS A 156 -9.30 -11.99 2.95
N ASN A 157 -10.62 -11.77 2.88
CA ASN A 157 -11.35 -11.77 1.62
C ASN A 157 -10.91 -10.64 0.67
N LEU A 158 -10.51 -9.47 1.19
CA LEU A 158 -9.93 -8.40 0.36
C LEU A 158 -8.56 -8.80 -0.18
N SER A 159 -7.69 -9.36 0.66
CA SER A 159 -6.36 -9.83 0.23
C SER A 159 -6.41 -10.83 -0.92
N ARG A 160 -7.31 -11.82 -0.84
CA ARG A 160 -7.51 -12.85 -1.89
C ARG A 160 -8.02 -12.29 -3.22
N GLN A 161 -8.64 -11.12 -3.17
CA GLN A 161 -9.25 -10.49 -4.32
C GLN A 161 -8.24 -9.65 -5.14
N GLY A 162 -7.04 -9.42 -4.62
CA GLY A 162 -6.03 -8.59 -5.24
C GLY A 162 -6.25 -7.09 -5.02
N PRO A 163 -5.33 -6.23 -5.51
CA PRO A 163 -5.41 -4.80 -5.29
C PRO A 163 -6.68 -4.18 -5.90
N ARG A 164 -7.07 -3.00 -5.41
CA ARG A 164 -8.26 -2.28 -5.87
C ARG A 164 -7.93 -0.84 -6.20
N TYR A 165 -8.39 -0.38 -7.36
CA TYR A 165 -8.30 1.03 -7.73
C TYR A 165 -9.52 1.79 -7.21
N VAL A 166 -9.30 2.87 -6.45
CA VAL A 166 -10.35 3.75 -5.96
C VAL A 166 -9.82 5.19 -5.93
N ASN A 167 -10.49 6.11 -6.63
CA ASN A 167 -10.21 7.55 -6.60
C ASN A 167 -8.73 7.92 -6.75
N GLY A 168 -8.04 7.37 -7.77
CA GLY A 168 -6.62 7.66 -8.02
C GLY A 168 -5.65 6.93 -7.10
N VAL A 169 -6.13 6.03 -6.24
CA VAL A 169 -5.32 5.25 -5.29
C VAL A 169 -5.47 3.75 -5.53
N THR A 170 -4.37 3.03 -5.50
CA THR A 170 -4.39 1.56 -5.40
C THR A 170 -4.36 1.14 -3.93
N LEU A 171 -5.37 0.41 -3.49
CA LEU A 171 -5.43 -0.25 -2.20
C LEU A 171 -4.91 -1.68 -2.34
N ALA A 172 -3.92 -2.06 -1.56
CA ALA A 172 -3.33 -3.39 -1.53
C ALA A 172 -3.24 -3.92 -0.09
N TRP A 173 -3.20 -5.23 0.06
CA TRP A 173 -3.18 -5.90 1.36
C TRP A 173 -2.02 -6.88 1.42
N SER A 174 -1.45 -7.10 2.60
CA SER A 174 -0.46 -8.15 2.79
C SER A 174 -1.04 -9.52 2.39
N GLN A 175 -0.22 -10.39 1.80
CA GLN A 175 -0.63 -11.72 1.32
C GLN A 175 -1.50 -11.68 0.06
N THR A 176 -1.33 -10.64 -0.75
CA THR A 176 -1.96 -10.55 -2.07
C THR A 176 -1.05 -11.17 -3.13
N PHE A 177 0.22 -10.74 -3.20
CA PHE A 177 1.22 -11.29 -4.12
C PHE A 177 2.19 -12.25 -3.43
N VAL A 178 2.49 -12.02 -2.15
CA VAL A 178 3.44 -12.85 -1.39
C VAL A 178 2.73 -13.59 -0.28
N ASP A 179 2.50 -14.90 -0.47
CA ASP A 179 1.89 -15.73 0.56
C ASP A 179 2.87 -15.94 1.74
N MET A 180 2.52 -15.34 2.88
CA MET A 180 3.23 -15.47 4.15
C MET A 180 2.40 -16.14 5.22
N SER A 181 1.29 -16.78 4.85
CA SER A 181 0.34 -17.38 5.80
C SER A 181 1.00 -18.38 6.76
N ALA A 182 1.98 -19.15 6.29
CA ALA A 182 2.74 -20.11 7.09
C ALA A 182 3.66 -19.47 8.14
N SER A 183 4.06 -18.20 7.96
CA SER A 183 4.99 -17.52 8.87
C SER A 183 4.31 -16.92 10.12
N GLY A 184 2.98 -16.87 10.14
CA GLY A 184 2.20 -16.16 11.15
C GLY A 184 2.33 -14.62 11.11
N LYS A 185 3.24 -14.07 10.26
CA LYS A 185 3.46 -12.63 10.14
C LYS A 185 2.45 -12.04 9.14
N MET A 186 1.57 -11.17 9.63
CA MET A 186 0.54 -10.48 8.85
C MET A 186 0.97 -9.09 8.34
N ARG A 187 2.27 -8.76 8.44
CA ARG A 187 2.81 -7.45 8.08
C ARG A 187 2.99 -7.36 6.56
N CYS A 188 2.61 -6.24 5.95
CA CYS A 188 2.76 -5.98 4.50
C CYS A 188 4.19 -5.75 3.96
N ASP A 189 5.25 -6.15 4.68
CA ASP A 189 6.66 -5.90 4.29
C ASP A 189 6.99 -6.44 2.92
N ARG A 190 6.78 -7.75 2.79
CA ARG A 190 7.15 -8.49 1.58
C ARG A 190 6.26 -8.07 0.42
N GLU A 191 5.02 -7.68 0.71
CA GLU A 191 4.10 -7.12 -0.26
C GLU A 191 4.65 -5.81 -0.84
N ILE A 192 5.04 -4.87 0.03
CA ILE A 192 5.65 -3.59 -0.36
C ILE A 192 6.93 -3.82 -1.15
N LEU A 193 7.85 -4.64 -0.64
CA LEU A 193 9.12 -4.92 -1.30
C LEU A 193 8.92 -5.59 -2.68
N TYR A 194 7.97 -6.53 -2.79
CA TYR A 194 7.61 -7.15 -4.05
C TYR A 194 7.05 -6.14 -5.06
N MET A 195 6.15 -5.25 -4.62
CA MET A 195 5.58 -4.23 -5.49
C MET A 195 6.65 -3.21 -5.93
N LEU A 196 7.54 -2.78 -5.04
CA LEU A 196 8.66 -1.89 -5.36
C LEU A 196 9.62 -2.53 -6.37
N GLU A 197 9.99 -3.79 -6.16
CA GLU A 197 10.83 -4.54 -7.09
C GLU A 197 10.15 -4.66 -8.47
N SER A 198 8.87 -5.02 -8.49
CA SER A 198 8.08 -5.13 -9.74
C SER A 198 8.02 -3.81 -10.51
N LEU A 199 7.91 -2.67 -9.80
CA LEU A 199 7.88 -1.34 -10.41
C LEU A 199 9.24 -0.94 -10.99
N THR A 200 10.33 -1.29 -10.30
CA THR A 200 11.67 -0.78 -10.60
C THR A 200 12.52 -1.72 -11.47
N ARG A 201 12.05 -2.96 -11.70
CA ARG A 201 12.78 -4.01 -12.43
C ARG A 201 13.08 -3.64 -13.88
N ASP A 202 12.07 -3.24 -14.63
CA ASP A 202 12.20 -3.06 -16.09
C ASP A 202 12.59 -1.63 -16.46
N PHE A 203 12.11 -0.65 -15.69
CA PHE A 203 12.42 0.77 -15.90
C PHE A 203 12.65 1.44 -14.56
N PRO A 204 13.72 2.27 -14.42
CA PRO A 204 13.95 3.00 -13.19
C PRO A 204 12.82 4.00 -12.95
N ARG A 205 11.97 3.71 -11.97
CA ARG A 205 10.88 4.58 -11.53
C ARG A 205 11.30 5.36 -10.29
N ARG A 206 10.87 6.61 -10.21
CA ARG A 206 11.03 7.45 -9.02
C ARG A 206 9.95 7.09 -8.01
N GLN A 207 10.26 6.10 -7.17
CA GLN A 207 9.38 5.64 -6.11
C GLN A 207 9.69 6.36 -4.80
N VAL A 208 8.64 6.71 -4.06
CA VAL A 208 8.72 7.21 -2.69
C VAL A 208 7.97 6.25 -1.79
N LEU A 209 8.65 5.65 -0.81
CA LEU A 209 8.01 4.85 0.22
C LEU A 209 7.81 5.69 1.49
N VAL A 210 6.57 5.85 1.93
CA VAL A 210 6.25 6.41 3.24
C VAL A 210 6.13 5.27 4.25
N THR A 211 7.05 5.19 5.21
CA THR A 211 6.97 4.21 6.31
C THR A 211 7.58 4.73 7.60
N GLY A 212 6.95 4.40 8.73
CA GLY A 212 7.54 4.56 10.06
C GLY A 212 8.35 3.35 10.54
N CYS A 213 8.44 2.27 9.75
CA CYS A 213 9.16 1.06 10.12
C CYS A 213 10.63 1.10 9.69
N LYS A 214 11.54 1.08 10.66
CA LYS A 214 12.99 1.15 10.42
C LYS A 214 13.54 -0.01 9.58
N TYR A 215 13.03 -1.23 9.79
CA TYR A 215 13.47 -2.41 9.07
C TYR A 215 13.05 -2.37 7.59
N LEU A 216 11.78 -2.06 7.34
CA LEU A 216 11.30 -1.86 5.97
C LEU A 216 12.03 -0.71 5.26
N ALA A 217 12.23 0.40 5.97
CA ALA A 217 12.98 1.54 5.43
C ALA A 217 14.39 1.12 4.99
N ALA A 218 15.10 0.33 5.81
CA ALA A 218 16.42 -0.17 5.46
C ALA A 218 16.40 -1.05 4.19
N ASP A 219 15.46 -1.99 4.11
CA ASP A 219 15.34 -2.91 2.98
C ASP A 219 14.88 -2.22 1.69
N ALA A 220 14.04 -1.19 1.80
CA ALA A 220 13.45 -0.47 0.67
C ALA A 220 14.39 0.56 0.03
N LYS A 221 15.40 1.06 0.76
CA LYS A 221 16.36 2.09 0.28
C LYS A 221 17.08 1.73 -1.02
N ARG A 222 17.19 0.44 -1.35
CA ARG A 222 17.79 -0.02 -2.61
C ARG A 222 16.86 0.18 -3.82
N PHE A 223 15.56 0.34 -3.61
CA PHE A 223 14.55 0.48 -4.65
C PHE A 223 13.98 1.89 -4.77
N CYS A 224 13.93 2.65 -3.67
CA CYS A 224 13.20 3.91 -3.62
C CYS A 224 13.77 4.91 -2.62
N THR A 225 13.29 6.15 -2.70
CA THR A 225 13.47 7.15 -1.64
C THR A 225 12.51 6.86 -0.51
N VAL A 226 13.00 6.85 0.73
CA VAL A 226 12.16 6.60 1.91
C VAL A 226 11.85 7.91 2.62
N ARG A 227 10.59 8.07 3.02
CA ARG A 227 10.06 9.22 3.76
C ARG A 227 9.28 8.77 4.99
N SER A 228 9.19 9.66 5.98
CA SER A 228 8.53 9.38 7.25
C SER A 228 7.02 9.68 7.20
N PRO A 229 6.22 9.21 8.16
CA PRO A 229 4.84 9.68 8.31
C PRO A 229 4.73 11.19 8.60
N GLN A 230 5.75 11.78 9.24
CA GLN A 230 5.81 13.23 9.49
C GLN A 230 6.01 14.00 8.18
N TRP A 231 6.85 13.51 7.28
CA TRP A 231 6.99 14.07 5.94
C TRP A 231 5.66 14.05 5.19
N LEU A 232 4.91 12.95 5.27
CA LEU A 232 3.60 12.84 4.63
C LEU A 232 2.63 13.91 5.16
N GLU A 233 2.58 14.13 6.48
CA GLU A 233 1.78 15.23 7.06
C GLU A 233 2.17 16.59 6.47
N GLN A 234 3.48 16.88 6.43
CA GLN A 234 3.99 18.15 5.88
C GLN A 234 3.67 18.32 4.40
N GLU A 235 3.85 17.26 3.59
CA GLU A 235 3.55 17.29 2.16
C GLU A 235 2.04 17.53 1.92
N ILE A 236 1.16 16.90 2.73
CA ILE A 236 -0.28 17.12 2.62
C ILE A 236 -0.66 18.56 2.97
N LEU A 237 -0.12 19.10 4.07
CA LEU A 237 -0.40 20.47 4.52
C LEU A 237 0.11 21.51 3.51
N ALA A 238 1.32 21.33 3.00
CA ALA A 238 1.95 22.27 2.07
C ALA A 238 1.24 22.34 0.71
N ARG A 239 0.58 21.26 0.27
CA ARG A 239 0.03 21.15 -1.10
C ARG A 239 -1.47 21.32 -1.19
N HIS A 240 -2.22 21.01 -0.14
CA HIS A 240 -3.68 20.93 -0.22
C HIS A 240 -4.41 21.94 0.66
N GLY A 241 -3.69 22.89 1.28
CA GLY A 241 -4.29 24.00 2.01
C GLY A 241 -5.34 23.55 3.03
N GLN A 242 -6.57 24.07 2.92
CA GLN A 242 -7.68 23.73 3.81
C GLN A 242 -8.11 22.25 3.72
N GLU A 243 -8.12 21.65 2.53
CA GLU A 243 -8.45 20.23 2.37
C GLU A 243 -7.41 19.35 3.06
N GLY A 244 -6.12 19.69 2.93
CA GLY A 244 -5.02 19.01 3.59
C GLY A 244 -5.10 19.10 5.10
N ALA A 245 -5.38 20.30 5.63
CA ALA A 245 -5.55 20.52 7.06
C ALA A 245 -6.71 19.71 7.65
N ALA A 246 -7.87 19.66 6.96
CA ALA A 246 -9.01 18.85 7.36
C ALA A 246 -8.66 17.34 7.38
N ALA A 247 -7.92 16.86 6.38
CA ALA A 247 -7.50 15.46 6.31
C ALA A 247 -6.52 15.06 7.44
N VAL A 248 -5.56 15.94 7.76
CA VAL A 248 -4.62 15.72 8.88
C VAL A 248 -5.35 15.74 10.22
N LYS A 249 -6.27 16.70 10.43
CA LYS A 249 -7.09 16.78 11.64
C LYS A 249 -7.97 15.53 11.81
N ALA A 250 -8.48 14.96 10.72
CA ALA A 250 -9.18 13.69 10.76
C ALA A 250 -8.27 12.55 11.22
N MET A 251 -6.98 12.52 10.84
CA MET A 251 -6.04 11.52 11.34
C MET A 251 -5.75 11.66 12.84
N GLU A 252 -5.93 12.84 13.41
CA GLU A 252 -5.72 13.09 14.85
C GLU A 252 -6.91 12.69 15.72
N GLY A 253 -8.02 12.24 15.13
CA GLY A 253 -9.20 11.76 15.84
C GLY A 253 -10.47 12.56 15.59
N GLY A 254 -10.41 13.64 14.80
CA GLY A 254 -11.59 14.42 14.42
C GLY A 254 -12.65 13.59 13.66
N PRO A 255 -13.94 13.92 13.76
CA PRO A 255 -15.01 13.20 13.03
C PRO A 255 -15.04 13.51 11.52
N GLU A 256 -14.30 14.54 11.09
CA GLU A 256 -14.34 15.09 9.75
C GLU A 256 -13.86 14.09 8.66
N GLY A 257 -14.51 14.12 7.49
CA GLY A 257 -14.03 13.44 6.27
C GLY A 257 -14.23 11.92 6.18
N VAL A 258 -14.62 11.23 7.27
CA VAL A 258 -14.83 9.77 7.27
C VAL A 258 -16.02 9.37 6.39
N GLU A 259 -17.16 10.05 6.53
CA GLU A 259 -18.38 9.75 5.76
C GLU A 259 -18.18 9.99 4.26
N GLU A 260 -17.52 11.08 3.90
CA GLU A 260 -17.25 11.42 2.50
C GLU A 260 -16.28 10.41 1.88
N ALA A 261 -15.23 10.02 2.61
CA ALA A 261 -14.32 8.97 2.18
C ALA A 261 -15.03 7.62 1.98
N LEU A 262 -16.06 7.33 2.80
CA LEU A 262 -16.86 6.12 2.68
C LEU A 262 -17.71 6.11 1.41
N LYS A 263 -18.24 7.22 0.90
CA LYS A 263 -19.16 7.22 -0.26
C LYS A 263 -18.55 6.55 -1.49
N GLY A 264 -17.29 6.85 -1.81
CA GLY A 264 -16.59 6.34 -3.01
C GLY A 264 -15.98 4.95 -2.91
N LEU A 265 -16.00 4.29 -1.74
CA LEU A 265 -15.34 2.98 -1.58
C LEU A 265 -16.21 1.81 -2.10
N PRO A 266 -15.62 0.72 -2.60
CA PRO A 266 -16.36 -0.50 -2.89
C PRO A 266 -17.00 -1.08 -1.62
N GLN A 267 -18.21 -1.65 -1.73
CA GLN A 267 -18.96 -2.15 -0.56
C GLN A 267 -18.17 -3.15 0.30
N LYS A 268 -17.39 -4.04 -0.34
CA LYS A 268 -16.54 -5.00 0.38
C LYS A 268 -15.43 -4.31 1.20
N VAL A 269 -14.88 -3.20 0.70
CA VAL A 269 -13.87 -2.40 1.40
C VAL A 269 -14.52 -1.66 2.57
N LYS A 270 -15.65 -0.96 2.33
CA LYS A 270 -16.43 -0.32 3.41
C LYS A 270 -16.73 -1.30 4.54
N ALA A 271 -17.29 -2.46 4.19
CA ALA A 271 -17.68 -3.47 5.15
C ALA A 271 -16.51 -4.02 5.98
N ALA A 272 -15.29 -4.08 5.42
CA ALA A 272 -14.10 -4.52 6.13
C ALA A 272 -13.54 -3.44 7.07
N TRP A 273 -13.56 -2.18 6.63
CA TRP A 273 -13.00 -1.06 7.37
C TRP A 273 -13.93 -0.51 8.47
N THR A 274 -15.23 -0.84 8.42
CA THR A 274 -16.20 -0.48 9.46
C THR A 274 -16.66 -1.70 10.28
N ALA A 275 -16.03 -2.86 10.10
CA ALA A 275 -16.33 -4.03 10.92
C ALA A 275 -15.71 -3.85 12.30
N THR A 276 -16.56 -3.75 13.31
CA THR A 276 -16.22 -3.87 14.73
C THR A 276 -16.60 -5.23 15.28
#